data_AF-A0A960TZA0-F1
#
_entry.id   AF-A0A960TZA0-F1
#
_cell.length_a   1.000
_cell.length_b   1.000
_cell.length_c   1.000
_cell.angle_alpha   90.00
_cell.angle_beta   90.00
_cell.angle_gamma   90.00
#
_symmetry.space_group_name_H-M   'P 1'
#
loop_
_entity.id
_entity.type
_entity.pdbx_description
1 polymer ?
#
loop_
_entity_poly.entity_id
_entity_poly.type
_entity_poly.pdbx_seq_one_letter_code
_entity_poly.pdbx_strand_id
1 'polypeptide(L)'
;IYTRAYRLLDEATRAIPRVMEIFYHHKIKLSDDFMMKPGYLNFQEVEAGEVLARDVNGEIRSPANARILMPLYQAQGEDGFLLVRERRTDEARMTG
;
A
#
# COMPACT_ATOMS: atom_id res chain seq x y z
N ILE A 1 -29.84 -24.80 -3.95
CA ILE A 1 -28.66 -24.95 -4.84
C ILE A 1 -27.69 -23.76 -4.65
N TYR A 2 -27.26 -23.44 -3.42
CA TYR A 2 -26.20 -22.41 -3.19
C TYR A 2 -25.28 -22.69 -2.00
N THR A 3 -25.37 -23.85 -1.35
CA THR A 3 -24.91 -23.99 0.05
C THR A 3 -23.45 -24.41 0.23
N ARG A 4 -22.73 -24.79 -0.82
CA ARG A 4 -21.35 -25.32 -0.71
C ARG A 4 -20.27 -24.27 -0.95
N ALA A 5 -20.49 -23.34 -1.88
CA ALA A 5 -19.55 -22.27 -2.20
C ALA A 5 -19.41 -21.26 -1.04
N TYR A 6 -20.51 -20.91 -0.39
CA TYR A 6 -20.50 -20.00 0.76
C TYR A 6 -19.71 -20.56 1.95
N ARG A 7 -19.72 -21.89 2.16
CA ARG A 7 -18.99 -22.52 3.27
C ARG A 7 -17.47 -22.53 3.06
N LEU A 8 -17.02 -22.69 1.81
CA LEU A 8 -15.61 -22.63 1.46
C LEU A 8 -15.05 -21.20 1.56
N LEU A 9 -15.85 -20.20 1.22
CA LEU A 9 -15.48 -18.79 1.40
C LEU A 9 -15.41 -18.42 2.88
N ASP A 10 -16.38 -18.87 3.70
CA ASP A 10 -16.44 -18.60 5.14
C ASP A 10 -15.27 -19.26 5.92
N GLU A 11 -14.89 -20.48 5.55
CA GLU A 11 -13.77 -21.18 6.20
C GLU A 11 -12.40 -20.60 5.81
N ALA A 12 -12.29 -20.05 4.58
CA ALA A 12 -11.10 -19.32 4.12
C ALA A 12 -10.96 -17.91 4.70
N THR A 13 -12.07 -17.25 5.08
CA THR A 13 -12.08 -15.90 5.68
C THR A 13 -12.05 -15.88 7.21
N ARG A 14 -12.17 -17.04 7.89
CA ARG A 14 -11.94 -17.16 9.35
C ARG A 14 -10.52 -16.81 9.78
N ALA A 15 -9.56 -16.85 8.85
CA ALA A 15 -8.30 -16.14 9.01
C ALA A 15 -8.54 -14.68 8.63
N ILE A 16 -8.88 -13.89 9.65
CA ILE A 16 -9.15 -12.44 9.64
C ILE A 16 -8.47 -11.77 8.43
N PRO A 17 -9.21 -11.07 7.54
CA PRO A 17 -8.57 -10.29 6.50
C PRO A 17 -7.61 -9.32 7.19
N ARG A 18 -6.31 -9.42 6.87
CA ARG A 18 -5.34 -8.40 7.27
C ARG A 18 -5.77 -7.12 6.56
N VAL A 19 -6.61 -6.33 7.21
CA VAL A 19 -7.07 -5.06 6.69
C VAL A 19 -5.83 -4.19 6.59
N MET A 20 -5.41 -3.93 5.36
CA MET A 20 -4.32 -3.00 5.09
C MET A 20 -4.93 -1.59 5.06
N GLU A 21 -4.40 -0.70 5.89
CA GLU A 21 -4.71 0.73 5.81
C GLU A 21 -3.68 1.41 4.93
N ILE A 22 -4.16 2.18 3.95
CA ILE A 22 -3.35 3.18 3.26
C ILE A 22 -3.13 4.33 4.24
N PHE A 23 -1.88 4.59 4.61
CA PHE A 23 -1.53 5.68 5.51
C PHE A 23 -0.69 6.78 4.81
N TYR A 24 -0.18 6.51 3.62
CA TYR A 24 0.58 7.47 2.82
C TYR A 24 0.24 7.31 1.34
N HIS A 25 0.00 8.44 0.68
CA HIS A 25 -0.26 8.51 -0.75
C HIS A 25 0.67 9.55 -1.37
N HIS A 26 1.64 9.09 -2.17
CA HIS A 26 2.50 9.96 -2.93
C HIS A 26 1.84 10.34 -4.26
N LYS A 27 1.27 11.55 -4.31
CA LYS A 27 0.76 12.13 -5.55
C LYS A 27 1.90 12.78 -6.32
N ILE A 28 1.82 12.72 -7.64
CA ILE A 28 2.81 13.28 -8.55
C ILE A 28 2.13 14.28 -9.49
N LYS A 29 2.88 15.31 -9.90
CA LYS A 29 2.51 16.19 -10.99
C LYS A 29 3.42 15.91 -12.18
N LEU A 30 2.93 16.26 -13.37
CA LEU A 30 3.71 16.12 -14.61
C LEU A 30 5.04 16.90 -14.55
N SER A 31 5.11 17.98 -13.76
CA SER A 31 6.30 18.80 -13.57
C SER A 31 7.38 18.19 -12.67
N ASP A 32 7.08 17.10 -11.97
CA ASP A 32 7.92 16.65 -10.85
C ASP A 32 9.08 15.74 -11.32
N ASP A 33 9.15 15.41 -12.61
CA ASP A 33 10.11 14.45 -13.19
C ASP A 33 10.22 13.16 -12.34
N PHE A 34 9.05 12.69 -11.88
CA PHE A 34 8.96 11.59 -10.95
C PHE A 34 9.48 10.30 -11.58
N MET A 35 10.46 9.68 -10.93
CA MET A 35 11.03 8.40 -11.33
C MET A 35 11.03 7.43 -10.17
N MET A 36 10.20 6.38 -10.30
CA MET A 36 10.17 5.27 -9.37
C MET A 36 11.45 4.44 -9.47
N LYS A 37 12.01 4.02 -8.34
CA LYS A 37 13.11 3.04 -8.35
C LYS A 37 12.53 1.70 -8.86
N PRO A 38 13.17 1.06 -9.86
CA PRO A 38 12.62 -0.13 -10.50
C PRO A 38 12.62 -1.34 -9.55
N GLY A 39 11.66 -2.24 -9.77
CA GLY A 39 11.68 -3.60 -9.18
C GLY A 39 10.79 -3.82 -7.96
N TYR A 40 10.03 -2.82 -7.50
CA TYR A 40 8.99 -3.03 -6.50
C TYR A 40 7.78 -3.79 -7.06
N LEU A 41 7.37 -4.82 -6.32
CA LEU A 41 6.11 -5.53 -6.52
C LEU A 41 5.04 -5.00 -5.55
N ASN A 42 3.76 -5.19 -5.89
CA ASN A 42 2.67 -4.89 -4.98
C ASN A 42 2.82 -5.68 -3.67
N PHE A 43 2.57 -4.98 -2.56
CA PHE A 43 2.69 -5.46 -1.19
C PHE A 43 4.11 -5.87 -0.74
N GLN A 44 5.14 -5.49 -1.50
CA GLN A 44 6.53 -5.66 -1.09
C GLN A 44 6.85 -4.79 0.13
N GLU A 45 7.59 -5.34 1.08
CA GLU A 45 8.04 -4.61 2.27
C GLU A 45 9.07 -3.55 1.89
N VAL A 46 8.97 -2.39 2.55
CA VAL A 46 9.91 -1.28 2.45
C VAL A 46 10.26 -0.79 3.84
N GLU A 47 11.50 -0.36 4.02
CA GLU A 47 12.01 0.10 5.31
C GLU A 47 11.90 1.62 5.47
N ALA A 48 11.75 2.10 6.70
CA ALA A 48 11.81 3.52 7.00
C ALA A 48 13.14 4.13 6.51
N GLY A 49 13.06 5.20 5.73
CA GLY A 49 14.22 5.85 5.11
C GLY A 49 14.68 5.23 3.79
N GLU A 50 14.12 4.10 3.36
CA GLU A 50 14.43 3.50 2.06
C GLU A 50 14.04 4.44 0.92
N VAL A 51 14.93 4.62 -0.07
CA VAL A 51 14.66 5.43 -1.26
C VAL A 51 13.73 4.65 -2.20
N LEU A 52 12.51 5.17 -2.37
CA LEU A 52 11.47 4.55 -3.19
C LEU A 52 11.42 5.16 -4.59
N ALA A 53 11.63 6.47 -4.69
CA ALA A 53 11.59 7.22 -5.93
C ALA A 53 12.49 8.45 -5.84
N ARG A 54 12.61 9.17 -6.96
CA ARG A 54 13.24 10.49 -7.04
C ARG A 54 12.37 11.44 -7.84
N ASP A 55 12.41 12.71 -7.48
CA ASP A 55 11.77 13.81 -8.19
C ASP A 55 12.76 14.99 -8.31
N VAL A 56 12.30 16.12 -8.84
CA VAL A 56 13.09 17.36 -8.94
C VAL A 56 13.58 17.91 -7.58
N ASN A 57 12.95 17.51 -6.47
CA ASN A 57 13.31 17.93 -5.11
C ASN A 57 14.30 16.97 -4.44
N GLY A 58 14.56 15.81 -5.05
CA GLY A 58 15.56 14.84 -4.61
C GLY A 58 14.97 13.46 -4.35
N GLU A 59 15.43 12.82 -3.27
CA GLU A 59 15.04 11.44 -2.95
C GLU A 59 13.74 11.38 -2.15
N ILE A 60 12.79 10.59 -2.64
CA ILE A 60 11.54 10.28 -1.94
C ILE A 60 11.77 9.00 -1.15
N ARG A 61 11.75 9.14 0.18
CA ARG A 61 12.02 8.06 1.13
C ARG A 61 10.76 7.59 1.82
N SER A 62 10.71 6.31 2.18
CA SER A 62 9.61 5.78 2.98
C SER A 62 9.59 6.43 4.37
N PRO A 63 8.47 6.99 4.84
CA PRO A 63 8.37 7.57 6.17
C PRO A 63 8.32 6.52 7.29
N ALA A 64 8.05 5.24 6.97
CA ALA A 64 7.91 4.16 7.94
C ALA A 64 8.16 2.79 7.31
N ASN A 65 8.34 1.76 8.14
CA ASN A 65 8.26 0.38 7.69
C ASN A 65 6.84 0.09 7.19
N ALA A 66 6.72 -0.33 5.94
CA ALA A 66 5.43 -0.43 5.27
C ALA A 66 5.46 -1.44 4.13
N ARG A 67 4.34 -1.59 3.45
CA ARG A 67 4.26 -2.29 2.17
C ARG A 67 3.92 -1.30 1.07
N ILE A 68 4.60 -1.38 -0.06
CA ILE A 68 4.34 -0.53 -1.21
C ILE A 68 3.21 -1.09 -2.08
N LEU A 69 2.35 -0.23 -2.60
CA LEU A 69 1.20 -0.60 -3.41
C LEU A 69 1.10 0.32 -4.62
N MET A 70 0.74 -0.27 -5.76
CA MET A 70 0.59 0.40 -7.05
C MET A 70 1.80 1.29 -7.42
N PRO A 71 3.03 0.74 -7.47
CA PRO A 71 4.18 1.52 -7.88
C PRO A 71 4.02 1.95 -9.35
N LEU A 72 4.03 3.26 -9.60
CA LEU A 72 3.90 3.81 -10.93
C LEU A 72 5.26 3.81 -11.63
N TYR A 73 5.39 3.01 -12.69
CA TYR A 73 6.58 3.00 -13.55
C TYR A 73 6.39 3.75 -14.87
N GLN A 74 5.14 3.94 -15.29
CA GLN A 74 4.81 4.63 -16.54
C GLN A 74 4.25 6.01 -16.20
N ALA A 75 4.73 7.06 -16.85
CA ALA A 75 4.38 8.46 -16.56
C ALA A 75 2.94 8.86 -16.95
N GLN A 76 2.01 7.91 -16.99
CA GLN A 76 0.58 8.14 -17.26
C GLN A 76 -0.20 7.91 -15.96
N GLY A 77 -0.25 8.93 -15.12
CA GLY A 77 -0.99 8.90 -13.86
C GLY A 77 -0.71 10.12 -12.99
N GLU A 78 -1.54 10.32 -11.98
CA GLU A 78 -1.36 11.35 -10.95
C GLU A 78 -0.88 10.76 -9.60
N ASP A 79 -0.79 9.43 -9.54
CA ASP A 79 -0.47 8.68 -8.33
C ASP A 79 0.87 7.95 -8.52
N GLY A 80 1.89 8.31 -7.72
CA GLY A 80 3.22 7.70 -7.79
C GLY A 80 3.28 6.35 -7.10
N PHE A 81 2.91 6.29 -5.82
CA PHE A 81 2.77 5.04 -5.07
C PHE A 81 1.95 5.25 -3.79
N LEU A 82 1.48 4.15 -3.22
CA LEU A 82 0.82 4.10 -1.92
C LEU A 82 1.68 3.30 -0.93
N LEU A 83 1.64 3.68 0.35
CA LEU A 83 2.15 2.83 1.42
C LEU A 83 1.00 2.36 2.30
N VAL A 84 1.02 1.07 2.56
CA VAL A 84 0.03 0.40 3.39
C VAL A 84 0.68 -0.28 4.57
N ARG A 85 -0.08 -0.39 5.66
CA ARG A 85 0.32 -1.12 6.87
C ARG A 85 -0.86 -1.95 7.37
N GLU A 86 -0.56 -2.99 8.12
CA GLU A 86 -1.60 -3.79 8.76
C GLU A 86 -2.28 -2.98 9.85
N ARG A 87 -3.62 -2.88 9.76
CA ARG A 87 -4.45 -2.45 10.89
C ARG A 87 -4.58 -3.62 11.85
N ARG A 88 -4.12 -3.45 13.08
CA ARG A 88 -4.57 -4.31 14.17
C ARG A 88 -6.00 -3.90 14.51
N THR A 89 -6.93 -4.83 14.35
CA THR A 89 -8.35 -4.62 14.67
C THR A 89 -8.56 -4.77 16.18
N ASP A 90 -7.94 -3.90 16.99
CA ASP A 90 -8.10 -3.93 18.46
C ASP A 90 -8.86 -2.71 19.03
N GLU A 91 -9.49 -1.88 18.19
CA GLU A 91 -10.17 -0.64 18.63
C GLU A 91 -11.63 -0.50 18.15
N ALA A 92 -12.39 -1.60 18.13
CA ALA A 92 -13.84 -1.55 17.93
C ALA A 92 -14.66 -1.72 19.23
N ARG A 93 -14.03 -1.52 20.42
CA ARG A 93 -14.70 -1.70 21.73
C ARG A 93 -14.75 -0.47 22.64
N MET A 94 -14.39 0.73 22.16
CA MET A 94 -14.54 1.95 22.96
C MET A 94 -15.14 3.10 22.13
N THR A 95 -16.43 2.97 21.84
CA THR A 95 -17.34 4.12 21.94
C THR A 95 -18.52 3.63 22.76
N GLY A 96 -18.41 3.84 24.08
CA GLY A 96 -19.54 3.77 25.00
C GLY A 96 -20.33 5.07 24.99
#